data_AF-A0A4U7D1X1-F1
#
_entry.id   AF-A0A4U7D1X1-F1
#
_cell.length_a   1.000
_cell.length_b   1.000
_cell.length_c   1.000
_cell.angle_alpha   90.00
_cell.angle_beta   90.00
_cell.angle_gamma   90.00
#
_symmetry.space_group_name_H-M   'P 1'
#
loop_
_entity.id
_entity.type
_entity.pdbx_description
1 polymer ?
#
loop_
_entity_poly.entity_id
_entity_poly.type
_entity_poly.pdbx_seq_one_letter_code
_entity_poly.pdbx_strand_id
1 'polypeptide(L)'
;EGDTAEALDQIVEADAYLVGTPVYRGSYSGALKNLLDMIPRGEWQGDVAPFENAAVGLVATGATDHHFLAVDQELRPAFAFFGAHTVGG
;
A
#
# COMPACT_ATOMS: atom_id res chain seq x y z
N GLU A 1 4.49 14.51 17.87
CA GLU A 1 3.21 14.04 17.30
C GLU A 1 3.03 12.54 17.57
N GLY A 2 1.94 11.91 17.08
CA GLY A 2 1.77 10.45 17.16
C GLY A 2 2.38 9.74 15.95
N ASP A 3 2.80 8.48 16.14
CA ASP A 3 3.54 7.67 15.15
C ASP A 3 2.87 7.61 13.75
N THR A 4 1.54 7.71 13.69
CA THR A 4 0.81 7.72 12.41
C THR A 4 1.06 8.97 11.57
N ALA A 5 1.16 10.15 12.20
CA ALA A 5 1.41 11.39 11.47
C ALA A 5 2.81 11.37 10.84
N GLU A 6 3.81 10.94 11.61
CA GLU A 6 5.19 10.81 11.12
C GLU A 6 5.29 9.81 9.95
N ALA A 7 4.59 8.67 10.04
CA ALA A 7 4.54 7.70 8.96
C ALA A 7 3.89 8.26 7.68
N LEU A 8 2.83 9.09 7.82
CA LEU A 8 2.17 9.72 6.67
C LEU A 8 3.09 10.74 6.00
N ASP A 9 3.81 11.55 6.77
CA ASP A 9 4.77 12.51 6.23
C ASP A 9 5.89 11.79 5.45
N GLN A 10 6.45 10.71 6.02
CA GLN A 10 7.44 9.89 5.32
C GLN A 10 6.91 9.26 4.02
N ILE A 11 5.63 8.89 3.99
CA ILE A 11 5.00 8.38 2.76
C ILE A 11 4.85 9.49 1.73
N VAL A 12 4.46 10.71 2.14
CA VAL A 12 4.32 11.85 1.22
C VAL A 12 5.66 12.26 0.60
N GLU A 13 6.74 12.18 1.36
CA GLU A 13 8.08 12.59 0.92
C GLU A 13 8.84 11.51 0.12
N ALA A 14 8.29 10.29 0.00
CA ALA A 14 9.01 9.17 -0.60
C ALA A 14 9.05 9.20 -2.13
N ASP A 15 10.21 8.88 -2.70
CA ASP A 15 10.41 8.77 -4.16
C ASP A 15 9.94 7.40 -4.73
N ALA A 16 9.87 6.37 -3.89
CA ALA A 16 9.47 5.00 -4.26
C ALA A 16 9.05 4.19 -3.03
N TYR A 17 8.32 3.09 -3.26
CA TYR A 17 7.72 2.31 -2.17
C TYR A 17 8.02 0.81 -2.26
N LEU A 18 8.19 0.19 -1.09
CA LEU A 18 8.18 -1.26 -0.90
C LEU A 18 7.17 -1.59 0.20
N VAL A 19 6.07 -2.26 -0.15
CA VAL A 19 4.96 -2.51 0.76
C VAL A 19 4.96 -3.97 1.17
N GLY A 20 5.21 -4.20 2.46
CA GLY A 20 5.26 -5.52 3.09
C GLY A 20 4.09 -5.75 4.04
N THR A 21 3.42 -6.91 3.96
CA THR A 21 2.32 -7.24 4.89
C THR A 21 2.20 -8.75 5.12
N PRO A 22 1.88 -9.22 6.34
CA PRO A 22 1.47 -10.60 6.50
C PRO A 22 0.08 -10.81 5.88
N VAL A 23 -0.13 -11.98 5.30
CA VAL A 23 -1.45 -12.43 4.87
C VAL A 23 -2.25 -12.77 6.12
N TYR A 24 -3.28 -11.97 6.39
CA TYR A 24 -4.20 -12.17 7.49
C TYR A 24 -5.62 -12.33 6.94
N ARG A 25 -6.26 -13.46 7.27
CA ARG A 25 -7.61 -13.82 6.78
C ARG A 25 -7.74 -13.75 5.25
N GLY A 26 -6.70 -14.17 4.52
CA GLY A 26 -6.70 -14.27 3.06
C GLY A 26 -6.37 -12.97 2.31
N SER A 27 -6.06 -11.88 3.03
CA SER A 27 -5.73 -10.58 2.44
C SER A 27 -4.60 -9.90 3.23
N TYR A 28 -4.28 -8.65 2.91
CA TYR A 28 -3.34 -7.85 3.69
C TYR A 28 -3.86 -7.56 5.10
N SER A 29 -2.93 -7.29 6.02
CA SER A 29 -3.30 -6.98 7.42
C SER A 29 -4.19 -5.75 7.56
N GLY A 30 -5.05 -5.77 8.59
CA GLY A 30 -5.86 -4.60 8.95
C GLY A 30 -5.02 -3.39 9.38
N ALA A 31 -3.79 -3.60 9.87
CA ALA A 31 -2.86 -2.52 10.15
C ALA A 31 -2.47 -1.76 8.89
N LEU A 32 -2.11 -2.48 7.80
CA LEU A 32 -1.84 -1.85 6.51
C LEU A 32 -3.09 -1.12 5.98
N LYS A 33 -4.27 -1.74 6.08
CA LYS A 33 -5.52 -1.12 5.64
C LYS A 33 -5.81 0.19 6.36
N ASN A 34 -5.68 0.20 7.69
CA ASN A 34 -5.88 1.42 8.50
C ASN A 34 -4.95 2.55 8.05
N LEU A 35 -3.69 2.25 7.72
CA LEU A 35 -2.76 3.24 7.19
C LEU A 35 -3.19 3.74 5.80
N LEU A 36 -3.50 2.83 4.87
CA LEU A 36 -3.92 3.17 3.50
C LEU A 36 -5.21 4.00 3.45
N ASP A 37 -6.12 3.82 4.42
CA ASP A 37 -7.36 4.60 4.50
C ASP A 37 -7.11 6.08 4.83
N MET A 38 -5.96 6.41 5.41
CA MET A 38 -5.54 7.79 5.71
C MET A 38 -4.77 8.44 4.56
N ILE A 39 -4.37 7.67 3.54
CA ILE A 39 -3.57 8.18 2.44
C ILE A 39 -4.41 9.03 1.49
N PRO A 40 -3.99 10.29 1.23
CA PRO A 40 -4.68 11.15 0.29
C PRO A 40 -4.53 10.61 -1.14
N ARG A 41 -5.54 10.80 -1.98
CA ARG A 41 -5.61 10.17 -3.32
C ARG A 41 -5.52 11.14 -4.49
N GLY A 42 -5.26 12.42 -4.24
CA GLY A 42 -5.28 13.48 -5.26
C GLY A 42 -6.63 13.58 -5.98
N GLU A 43 -7.46 14.55 -5.59
CA GLU A 43 -8.65 15.11 -6.29
C GLU A 43 -9.59 15.74 -5.25
N TRP A 44 -10.27 16.84 -5.64
CA TRP A 44 -11.16 17.77 -4.87
C TRP A 44 -10.73 18.25 -3.46
N GLN A 45 -9.73 17.63 -2.81
CA GLN A 45 -9.37 17.86 -1.40
C GLN A 45 -7.85 18.03 -1.13
N GLY A 46 -6.97 17.98 -2.13
CA GLY A 46 -5.56 18.31 -1.92
C GLY A 46 -4.64 17.92 -3.09
N ASP A 47 -3.53 18.66 -3.21
CA ASP A 47 -2.48 18.51 -4.24
C ASP A 47 -1.51 17.34 -3.97
N VAL A 48 -1.85 16.43 -3.04
CA VAL A 48 -0.96 15.38 -2.53
C VAL A 48 -1.54 14.01 -2.85
N ALA A 49 -0.81 13.23 -3.65
CA ALA A 49 -1.19 11.88 -4.09
C ALA A 49 0.06 10.97 -4.13
N PRO A 50 0.57 10.51 -2.97
CA PRO A 50 1.89 9.89 -2.86
C PRO A 50 2.08 8.64 -3.74
N PHE A 51 1.01 7.88 -3.95
CA PHE A 51 1.05 6.65 -4.73
C PHE A 51 0.70 6.84 -6.21
N GLU A 52 0.19 8.00 -6.62
CA GLU A 52 -0.19 8.22 -8.02
C GLU A 52 1.06 8.24 -8.89
N ASN A 53 1.09 7.40 -9.93
CA ASN A 53 2.24 7.18 -10.80
C ASN A 53 3.53 6.74 -10.09
N ALA A 54 3.46 6.34 -8.83
CA ALA A 54 4.62 5.89 -8.08
C ALA A 54 4.99 4.43 -8.39
N ALA A 55 6.29 4.13 -8.37
CA ALA A 55 6.77 2.75 -8.43
C ALA A 55 6.61 2.07 -7.06
N VAL A 56 5.87 0.95 -7.02
CA VAL A 56 5.57 0.23 -5.77
C VAL A 56 5.92 -1.25 -5.89
N GLY A 57 6.87 -1.73 -5.09
CA GLY A 57 7.12 -3.16 -4.90
C GLY A 57 6.15 -3.75 -3.87
N LEU A 58 5.59 -4.92 -4.16
CA LEU A 58 4.64 -5.60 -3.25
C LEU A 58 5.24 -6.90 -2.71
N VAL A 59 5.21 -7.06 -1.39
CA VAL A 59 5.70 -8.26 -0.70
C VAL A 59 4.66 -8.71 0.34
N ALA A 60 4.33 -9.99 0.32
CA ALA A 60 3.49 -10.58 1.34
C ALA A 60 4.17 -11.80 1.97
N THR A 61 3.92 -12.00 3.27
CA THR A 61 4.34 -13.22 3.98
C THR A 61 3.11 -14.04 4.34
N GLY A 62 3.14 -15.35 4.11
CA GLY A 62 2.05 -16.25 4.45
C GLY A 62 2.57 -17.50 5.16
N ALA A 63 1.67 -18.28 5.76
CA ALA A 63 2.06 -19.55 6.39
C ALA A 63 2.59 -20.58 5.37
N THR A 64 2.13 -20.46 4.12
CA THR A 64 2.52 -21.30 2.97
C THR A 64 2.43 -20.47 1.70
N ASP A 65 3.07 -20.95 0.62
CA ASP A 65 3.03 -20.32 -0.70
C ASP A 65 1.63 -20.31 -1.33
N HIS A 66 0.68 -21.09 -0.82
CA HIS A 66 -0.70 -21.12 -1.32
C HIS A 66 -1.46 -19.80 -1.12
N HIS A 67 -0.90 -18.85 -0.38
CA HIS A 67 -1.47 -17.51 -0.22
C HIS A 67 -1.05 -16.53 -1.33
N PHE A 68 -0.34 -16.98 -2.38
CA PHE A 68 0.16 -16.10 -3.45
C PHE A 68 -0.94 -15.22 -4.07
N LEU A 69 -2.18 -15.72 -4.17
CA LEU A 69 -3.31 -14.94 -4.69
C LEU A 69 -3.64 -13.70 -3.86
N ALA A 70 -3.28 -13.63 -2.58
CA ALA A 70 -3.47 -12.42 -1.77
C ALA A 70 -2.67 -11.23 -2.33
N VAL A 71 -1.53 -11.47 -2.99
CA VAL A 71 -0.79 -10.39 -3.65
C VAL A 71 -1.55 -9.89 -4.88
N ASP A 72 -1.98 -10.79 -5.76
CA ASP A 72 -2.56 -10.40 -7.04
C ASP A 72 -4.04 -9.98 -6.98
N GLN A 73 -4.82 -10.59 -6.09
CA GLN A 73 -6.26 -10.36 -6.00
C GLN A 73 -6.64 -9.29 -4.96
N GLU A 74 -5.77 -9.05 -3.97
CA GLU A 74 -6.09 -8.13 -2.88
C GLU A 74 -5.14 -6.93 -2.84
N LEU A 75 -3.82 -7.18 -2.76
CA LEU A 75 -2.84 -6.13 -2.56
C LEU A 75 -2.63 -5.29 -3.84
N ARG A 76 -2.48 -5.94 -5.01
CA ARG A 76 -2.28 -5.25 -6.29
C ARG A 76 -3.48 -4.37 -6.67
N PRO A 77 -4.74 -4.82 -6.57
CA PRO A 77 -5.89 -3.95 -6.83
C PRO A 77 -5.99 -2.79 -5.84
N ALA A 78 -5.57 -2.97 -4.58
CA ALA A 78 -5.54 -1.89 -3.61
C ALA A 78 -4.56 -0.77 -4.03
N PHE A 79 -3.38 -1.09 -4.56
CA PHE A 79 -2.44 -0.09 -5.06
C PHE A 79 -2.82 0.46 -6.45
N ALA A 80 -3.44 -0.36 -7.30
CA ALA A 80 -4.02 0.09 -8.56
C ALA A 80 -5.13 1.14 -8.33
N PHE A 81 -5.89 1.03 -7.23
CA PHE A 81 -6.84 2.06 -6.83
C PHE A 81 -6.16 3.44 -6.73
N PHE A 82 -4.98 3.50 -6.12
CA PHE A 82 -4.24 4.76 -5.94
C PHE A 82 -3.48 5.22 -7.18
N GLY A 83 -3.63 4.54 -8.33
CA GLY A 83 -2.89 4.87 -9.55
C GLY A 83 -1.40 4.50 -9.51
N ALA A 84 -1.00 3.57 -8.64
CA ALA A 84 0.39 3.16 -8.52
C ALA A 84 0.83 2.19 -9.63
N HIS A 85 2.10 2.28 -10.02
CA HIS A 85 2.76 1.33 -10.92
C HIS A 85 3.45 0.23 -10.09
N THR A 86 2.76 -0.89 -9.93
CA THR A 86 3.31 -2.03 -9.18
C THR A 86 4.45 -2.72 -9.97
N VAL A 87 5.61 -2.89 -9.36
CA VAL A 87 6.82 -3.41 -10.01
C VAL A 87 7.08 -4.86 -9.59
N GLY A 88 7.32 -5.73 -10.59
CA GLY A 88 7.51 -7.17 -10.39
C GLY A 88 6.18 -7.94 -10.31
N GLY A 89 6.25 -9.25 -10.59
CA GLY A 89 5.12 -10.19 -10.60
C GLY A 89 4.04 -9.82 -11.59
#